data_AF-A0A9W9ES10-F1
#
_entry.id   AF-A0A9W9ES10-F1
#
_cell.length_a   1.000
_cell.length_b   1.000
_cell.length_c   1.000
_cell.angle_alpha   90.00
_cell.angle_beta   90.00
_cell.angle_gamma   90.00
#
_symmetry.space_group_name_H-M   'P 1'
#
loop_
_entity.id
_entity.type
_entity.pdbx_description
1 polymer ?
#
loop_
_entity_poly.entity_id
_entity_poly.type
_entity_poly.pdbx_seq_one_letter_code
_entity_poly.pdbx_strand_id
1 'polypeptide(L)'
;MIREASSLQYDATQGIAANERGFGFLEEVRDMRAKMASLESRLQKVEIHRQSHLDLRQRTISTWVRDALKKTSEHRREDLRRLNKGTIHGGDIRTDTMVVTERYKTSSTEWRSFSTLYGLTPDDVENLDYSKCCGSLQALNRAASILFDKNSTILPTEEMRKTREDLVALLREGKYEEAEEISSTLCEDESSVAENE
;
A
#
# COMPACT_ATOMS: atom_id res chain seq x y z
N MET A 1 6.46 57.32 -33.63
CA MET A 1 7.06 55.97 -33.46
C MET A 1 6.08 54.96 -34.00
N ILE A 2 6.32 54.45 -35.20
CA ILE A 2 5.52 53.37 -35.79
C ILE A 2 6.04 52.09 -35.15
N ARG A 3 5.22 51.39 -34.35
CA ARG A 3 5.56 50.03 -33.91
C ARG A 3 5.58 49.16 -35.15
N GLU A 4 6.76 48.71 -35.57
CA GLU A 4 6.91 47.73 -36.63
C GLU A 4 6.01 46.53 -36.32
N ALA A 5 5.06 46.26 -37.22
CA ALA A 5 4.21 45.09 -37.12
C ALA A 5 5.09 43.86 -37.27
N SER A 6 5.12 42.99 -36.26
CA SER A 6 5.87 41.73 -36.30
C SER A 6 5.46 40.96 -37.56
N SER A 7 6.42 40.69 -38.44
CA SER A 7 6.15 40.02 -39.71
C SER A 7 5.58 38.62 -39.46
N LEU A 8 4.49 38.31 -40.15
CA LEU A 8 3.92 36.96 -40.16
C LEU A 8 4.86 36.02 -40.92
N GLN A 9 5.22 34.91 -40.29
CA GLN A 9 5.93 33.81 -40.92
C GLN A 9 4.94 32.65 -41.13
N TYR A 10 5.14 31.89 -42.19
CA TYR A 10 4.30 30.74 -42.52
C TYR A 10 5.09 29.44 -42.37
N ASP A 11 4.62 28.55 -41.49
CA ASP A 11 5.14 27.19 -41.35
C ASP A 11 4.31 26.26 -42.26
N ALA A 12 4.90 25.90 -43.40
CA ALA A 12 4.26 25.03 -44.39
C ALA A 12 4.09 23.58 -43.90
N THR A 13 4.90 23.12 -42.95
CA THR A 13 4.78 21.78 -42.37
C THR A 13 3.53 21.65 -41.52
N GLN A 14 3.11 22.75 -40.89
CA GLN A 14 1.95 22.78 -40.00
C GLN A 14 0.75 23.50 -40.61
N GLY A 15 0.93 24.22 -41.72
CA GLY A 15 -0.10 25.02 -42.36
C GLY A 15 -0.54 26.22 -41.53
N ILE A 16 0.36 26.81 -40.74
CA ILE A 16 0.04 27.90 -39.79
C ILE A 16 0.84 29.16 -40.13
N ALA A 17 0.18 30.31 -40.11
CA ALA A 17 0.83 31.63 -40.15
C ALA A 17 0.78 32.29 -38.77
N ALA A 18 1.92 32.65 -38.22
CA ALA A 18 2.04 33.34 -36.93
C ALA A 18 3.24 34.29 -36.92
N ASN A 19 3.31 35.20 -35.94
CA ASN A 19 4.56 35.91 -35.66
C ASN A 19 5.46 35.04 -34.76
N GLU A 20 6.69 35.47 -34.53
CA GLU A 20 7.66 34.74 -33.69
C GLU A 20 7.11 34.36 -32.30
N ARG A 21 6.38 35.27 -31.66
CA ARG A 21 5.73 34.99 -30.37
C ARG A 21 4.65 33.92 -30.48
N GLY A 22 3.88 33.93 -31.57
CA GLY A 22 2.87 32.92 -31.84
C GLY A 22 3.47 31.53 -32.09
N PHE A 23 4.62 31.46 -32.78
CA PHE A 23 5.35 30.19 -32.93
C PHE A 23 5.93 29.70 -31.60
N GLY A 24 6.54 30.58 -30.80
CA GLY A 24 7.02 30.23 -29.45
C GLY A 24 5.90 29.69 -28.57
N PHE A 25 4.73 30.34 -28.57
CA PHE A 25 3.56 29.84 -27.85
C PHE A 25 3.08 28.47 -28.36
N LEU A 26 3.08 28.23 -29.68
CA LEU A 26 2.70 26.92 -30.24
C LEU A 26 3.68 25.82 -29.85
N GLU A 27 4.97 26.13 -29.78
CA GLU A 27 6.01 25.21 -29.30
C GLU A 27 5.81 24.87 -27.81
N GLU A 28 5.57 25.87 -26.96
CA GLU A 28 5.24 25.65 -25.55
C GLU A 28 3.98 24.80 -25.37
N VAL A 29 2.93 25.07 -26.15
CA VAL A 29 1.70 24.26 -26.11
C VAL A 29 1.96 22.81 -26.51
N ARG A 30 2.87 22.56 -27.47
CA ARG A 30 3.25 21.19 -27.85
C ARG A 30 4.07 20.51 -26.77
N ASP A 31 5.05 21.19 -26.20
CA ASP A 31 5.84 20.66 -25.09
C ASP A 31 4.94 20.32 -23.89
N MET A 32 4.01 21.20 -23.54
CA MET A 32 3.01 20.94 -22.50
C MET A 32 2.14 19.71 -22.84
N ARG A 33 1.65 19.58 -24.07
CA ARG A 33 0.88 18.41 -24.50
C ARG A 33 1.70 17.11 -24.43
N ALA A 34 2.96 17.15 -24.84
CA ALA A 34 3.86 16.00 -24.75
C ALA A 34 4.11 15.60 -23.28
N LYS A 35 4.31 16.58 -22.39
CA LYS A 35 4.46 16.35 -20.94
C LYS A 35 3.19 15.77 -20.33
N MET A 36 2.01 16.29 -20.68
CA MET A 36 0.72 15.74 -20.22
C MET A 36 0.55 14.29 -20.66
N ALA A 37 0.77 13.97 -21.94
CA ALA A 37 0.68 12.60 -22.43
C ALA A 37 1.68 11.65 -21.74
N SER A 38 2.89 12.14 -21.46
CA SER A 38 3.89 11.39 -20.68
C SER A 38 3.45 11.11 -19.25
N LEU A 39 2.89 12.12 -18.57
CA LEU A 39 2.37 11.98 -17.21
C LEU A 39 1.16 11.03 -17.15
N GLU A 40 0.22 11.14 -18.08
CA GLU A 40 -0.93 10.23 -18.19
C GLU A 40 -0.47 8.78 -18.39
N SER A 41 0.50 8.54 -19.28
CA SER A 41 1.07 7.21 -19.48
C SER A 41 1.74 6.66 -18.20
N ARG A 42 2.45 7.51 -17.46
CA ARG A 42 3.07 7.12 -16.18
C ARG A 42 2.02 6.82 -15.12
N LEU A 43 0.96 7.62 -15.02
CA LEU A 43 -0.15 7.38 -14.10
C LEU A 43 -0.84 6.05 -14.39
N GLN A 44 -1.11 5.76 -15.68
CA GLN A 44 -1.70 4.48 -16.07
C GLN A 44 -0.82 3.29 -15.66
N LYS A 45 0.50 3.38 -15.84
CA LYS A 45 1.44 2.33 -15.41
C LYS A 45 1.43 2.13 -13.90
N VAL A 46 1.44 3.22 -13.13
CA VAL A 46 1.37 3.17 -11.66
C VAL A 46 0.06 2.53 -11.22
N GLU A 47 -1.06 2.86 -11.84
CA GLU A 47 -2.36 2.29 -11.50
C GLU A 47 -2.41 0.78 -11.79
N ILE A 48 -1.89 0.33 -12.93
CA ILE A 48 -1.80 -1.10 -13.25
C ILE A 48 -0.95 -1.84 -12.20
N HIS A 49 0.20 -1.27 -11.81
CA HIS A 49 1.06 -1.88 -10.79
C HIS A 49 0.38 -1.89 -9.41
N ARG A 50 -0.31 -0.82 -9.04
CA ARG A 50 -1.09 -0.72 -7.80
C ARG A 50 -2.15 -1.82 -7.76
N GLN A 51 -2.97 -1.97 -8.81
CA GLN A 51 -4.01 -3.00 -8.84
C GLN A 51 -3.43 -4.41 -8.77
N SER A 52 -2.34 -4.66 -9.50
CA SER A 52 -1.63 -5.94 -9.44
C SER A 52 -1.12 -6.26 -8.02
N HIS A 53 -0.56 -5.27 -7.33
CA HIS A 53 -0.11 -5.43 -5.94
C HIS A 53 -1.27 -5.69 -4.97
N LEU A 54 -2.37 -4.93 -5.10
CA LEU A 54 -3.57 -5.14 -4.30
C LEU A 54 -4.19 -6.53 -4.53
N ASP A 55 -4.16 -7.06 -5.76
CA ASP A 55 -4.62 -8.43 -6.07
C ASP A 55 -3.81 -9.49 -5.32
N LEU A 56 -2.49 -9.32 -5.26
CA LEU A 56 -1.60 -10.23 -4.54
C LEU A 56 -1.84 -10.17 -3.01
N ARG A 57 -2.03 -8.97 -2.46
CA ARG A 57 -2.35 -8.79 -1.04
C ARG A 57 -3.72 -9.37 -0.69
N GLN A 58 -4.73 -9.12 -1.54
CA GLN A 58 -6.05 -9.72 -1.42
C GLN A 58 -5.97 -11.25 -1.39
N ARG A 59 -5.18 -11.84 -2.29
CA ARG A 59 -4.96 -13.28 -2.32
C ARG A 59 -4.33 -13.79 -1.03
N THR A 60 -3.33 -13.07 -0.50
CA THR A 60 -2.64 -13.42 0.74
C THR A 60 -3.61 -13.47 1.92
N ILE A 61 -4.40 -12.40 2.12
CA ILE A 61 -5.41 -12.32 3.17
C ILE A 61 -6.46 -13.42 3.01
N SER A 62 -7.04 -13.59 1.81
CA SER A 62 -8.06 -14.63 1.59
C SER A 62 -7.52 -16.06 1.73
N THR A 63 -6.25 -16.28 1.41
CA THR A 63 -5.57 -17.58 1.62
C THR A 63 -5.41 -17.85 3.11
N TRP A 64 -4.93 -16.87 3.87
CA TRP A 64 -4.82 -16.99 5.32
C TRP A 64 -6.18 -17.19 6.00
N VAL A 65 -7.22 -16.46 5.60
CA VAL A 65 -8.59 -16.66 6.12
C VAL A 65 -9.10 -18.07 5.81
N ARG A 66 -8.78 -18.61 4.64
CA ARG A 66 -9.13 -19.98 4.27
C ARG A 66 -8.44 -21.00 5.17
N ASP A 67 -7.13 -20.85 5.35
CA ASP A 67 -6.27 -21.87 5.95
C ASP A 67 -6.22 -21.76 7.48
N ALA A 68 -5.99 -20.56 8.02
CA ALA A 68 -5.89 -20.30 9.46
C ALA A 68 -7.25 -20.37 10.18
N LEU A 69 -8.31 -19.81 9.56
CA LEU A 69 -9.66 -19.82 10.15
C LEU A 69 -10.51 -21.01 9.69
N LYS A 70 -10.00 -21.85 8.78
CA LYS A 70 -10.74 -22.95 8.14
C LYS A 70 -12.06 -22.49 7.51
N LYS A 71 -12.14 -21.22 7.11
CA LYS A 71 -13.31 -20.63 6.47
C LYS A 71 -13.16 -20.79 4.96
N THR A 72 -13.67 -21.86 4.41
CA THR A 72 -13.71 -22.06 2.95
C THR A 72 -15.13 -21.84 2.42
N SER A 73 -15.26 -21.08 1.34
CA SER A 73 -16.49 -20.97 0.55
C SER A 73 -16.15 -21.13 -0.94
N GLU A 74 -17.11 -21.59 -1.75
CA GLU A 74 -16.86 -21.76 -3.18
C GLU A 74 -16.53 -20.42 -3.85
N HIS A 75 -17.22 -19.36 -3.45
CA HIS A 75 -16.93 -17.99 -3.89
C HIS A 75 -15.47 -17.61 -3.61
N ARG A 76 -14.96 -17.86 -2.40
CA ARG A 76 -13.55 -17.59 -2.06
C ARG A 76 -12.57 -18.42 -2.89
N ARG A 77 -12.89 -19.70 -3.16
CA ARG A 77 -12.03 -20.55 -4.00
C ARG A 77 -11.95 -20.00 -5.42
N GLU A 78 -13.07 -19.55 -5.96
CA GLU A 78 -13.13 -18.95 -7.30
C GLU A 78 -12.36 -17.62 -7.35
N ASP A 79 -12.53 -16.75 -6.35
CA ASP A 79 -11.78 -15.49 -6.28
C ASP A 79 -10.26 -15.76 -6.21
N LEU A 80 -9.83 -16.72 -5.38
CA LEU A 80 -8.43 -17.15 -5.31
C LEU A 80 -7.92 -17.76 -6.62
N ARG A 81 -8.76 -18.29 -7.51
CA ARG A 81 -8.31 -18.75 -8.84
C ARG A 81 -8.05 -17.58 -9.79
N ARG A 82 -8.80 -16.48 -9.65
CA ARG A 82 -8.72 -15.29 -10.52
C ARG A 82 -7.59 -14.35 -10.15
N LEU A 83 -7.24 -14.26 -8.87
CA LEU A 83 -6.19 -13.36 -8.37
C LEU A 83 -4.78 -13.80 -8.79
N ASN A 84 -3.90 -12.82 -8.97
CA ASN A 84 -2.49 -13.03 -9.33
C ASN A 84 -1.82 -14.08 -8.43
N LYS A 85 -1.09 -15.03 -9.03
CA LYS A 85 -0.47 -16.16 -8.31
C LYS A 85 0.91 -15.87 -7.73
N GLY A 86 1.31 -14.59 -7.68
CA GLY A 86 2.59 -14.22 -7.08
C GLY A 86 2.60 -14.47 -5.57
N THR A 87 3.79 -14.64 -5.03
CA THR A 87 4.02 -14.72 -3.59
C THR A 87 4.39 -13.33 -3.10
N ILE A 88 3.68 -12.82 -2.09
CA ILE A 88 4.16 -11.68 -1.30
C ILE A 88 4.56 -12.22 0.06
N HIS A 89 5.72 -11.77 0.53
CA HIS A 89 6.22 -12.09 1.84
C HIS A 89 5.81 -10.99 2.83
N GLY A 90 5.29 -11.43 3.98
CA GLY A 90 5.08 -10.60 5.16
C GLY A 90 3.80 -9.77 5.21
N GLY A 91 3.58 -9.14 6.37
CA GLY A 91 2.52 -8.16 6.60
C GLY A 91 2.85 -6.80 6.02
N ASP A 92 1.83 -6.10 5.53
CA ASP A 92 1.89 -4.69 5.17
C ASP A 92 0.55 -4.06 5.58
N ILE A 93 0.51 -3.56 6.81
CA ILE A 93 -0.70 -3.03 7.44
C ILE A 93 -1.32 -1.92 6.61
N ARG A 94 -0.53 -1.09 5.93
CA ARG A 94 -1.04 0.03 5.15
C ARG A 94 -1.72 -0.49 3.88
N THR A 95 -1.03 -1.33 3.11
CA THR A 95 -1.61 -1.90 1.90
C THR A 95 -2.79 -2.82 2.24
N ASP A 96 -2.69 -3.60 3.31
CA ASP A 96 -3.77 -4.49 3.74
C ASP A 96 -5.00 -3.70 4.22
N THR A 97 -4.80 -2.56 4.88
CA THR A 97 -5.89 -1.63 5.23
C THR A 97 -6.62 -1.17 3.98
N MET A 98 -5.89 -0.77 2.94
CA MET A 98 -6.48 -0.39 1.65
C MET A 98 -7.23 -1.56 0.99
N VAL A 99 -6.66 -2.77 1.03
CA VAL A 99 -7.34 -3.96 0.48
C VAL A 99 -8.65 -4.24 1.22
N VAL A 100 -8.66 -4.23 2.55
CA VAL A 100 -9.86 -4.55 3.32
C VAL A 100 -10.93 -3.47 3.20
N THR A 101 -10.55 -2.19 3.11
CA THR A 101 -11.49 -1.08 2.95
C THR A 101 -12.04 -0.95 1.52
N GLU A 102 -11.20 -1.13 0.49
CA GLU A 102 -11.61 -0.96 -0.91
C GLU A 102 -12.33 -2.19 -1.49
N ARG A 103 -11.95 -3.41 -1.06
CA ARG A 103 -12.35 -4.64 -1.76
C ARG A 103 -13.29 -5.54 -0.98
N TYR A 104 -13.48 -5.30 0.31
CA TYR A 104 -14.32 -6.13 1.16
C TYR A 104 -15.39 -5.32 1.88
N LYS A 105 -16.56 -5.95 2.09
CA LYS A 105 -17.58 -5.39 2.97
C LYS A 105 -17.11 -5.50 4.42
N THR A 106 -17.50 -4.53 5.26
CA THR A 106 -17.22 -4.53 6.72
C THR A 106 -17.74 -5.78 7.44
N SER A 107 -18.78 -6.42 6.89
CA SER A 107 -19.34 -7.67 7.42
C SER A 107 -18.59 -8.94 7.00
N SER A 108 -17.60 -8.83 6.11
CA SER A 108 -16.85 -9.98 5.59
C SER A 108 -15.90 -10.57 6.63
N THR A 109 -15.52 -11.83 6.44
CA THR A 109 -14.54 -12.49 7.33
C THR A 109 -13.18 -11.82 7.20
N GLU A 110 -12.77 -11.49 5.98
CA GLU A 110 -11.50 -10.83 5.65
C GLU A 110 -11.38 -9.48 6.36
N TRP A 111 -12.42 -8.64 6.29
CA TRP A 111 -12.42 -7.35 6.99
C TRP A 111 -12.29 -7.54 8.52
N ARG A 112 -13.08 -8.44 9.12
CA ARG A 112 -13.03 -8.67 10.58
C ARG A 112 -11.70 -9.26 11.04
N SER A 113 -11.09 -10.09 10.20
CA SER A 113 -9.83 -10.76 10.50
C SER A 113 -8.62 -9.84 10.49
N PHE A 114 -8.76 -8.62 9.94
CA PHE A 114 -7.71 -7.61 9.97
C PHE A 114 -7.21 -7.34 11.39
N SER A 115 -8.14 -7.24 12.34
CA SER A 115 -7.82 -7.09 13.77
C SER A 115 -7.08 -8.29 14.38
N THR A 116 -7.33 -9.52 13.88
CA THR A 116 -6.58 -10.70 14.30
C THR A 116 -5.12 -10.62 13.86
N LEU A 117 -4.87 -10.13 12.66
CA LEU A 117 -3.53 -9.99 12.09
C LEU A 117 -2.73 -8.90 12.80
N TYR A 118 -3.29 -7.69 12.89
CA TYR A 118 -2.56 -6.49 13.29
C TYR A 118 -2.89 -5.98 14.69
N GLY A 119 -3.94 -6.49 15.35
CA GLY A 119 -4.46 -5.94 16.62
C GLY A 119 -5.26 -4.64 16.48
N LEU A 120 -5.11 -3.95 15.35
CA LEU A 120 -5.82 -2.72 14.99
C LEU A 120 -7.00 -3.00 14.05
N THR A 121 -7.99 -2.12 14.06
CA THR A 121 -9.03 -2.05 13.03
C THR A 121 -8.55 -1.19 11.85
N PRO A 122 -9.15 -1.32 10.66
CA PRO A 122 -8.83 -0.42 9.55
C PRO A 122 -9.01 1.06 9.92
N ASP A 123 -10.06 1.38 10.68
CA ASP A 123 -10.36 2.73 11.16
C ASP A 123 -9.27 3.23 12.14
N ASP A 124 -8.75 2.36 13.03
CA ASP A 124 -7.63 2.73 13.89
C ASP A 124 -6.42 3.16 13.04
N VAL A 125 -6.11 2.40 11.99
CA VAL A 125 -4.94 2.61 11.12
C VAL A 125 -5.04 3.92 10.33
N GLU A 126 -6.23 4.26 9.82
CA GLU A 126 -6.45 5.53 9.10
C GLU A 126 -6.22 6.77 9.98
N ASN A 127 -6.40 6.63 11.30
CA ASN A 127 -6.24 7.72 12.26
C ASN A 127 -4.82 7.83 12.86
N LEU A 128 -3.88 6.94 12.50
CA LEU A 128 -2.52 6.98 13.03
C LEU A 128 -1.66 8.07 12.36
N ASP A 129 -0.82 8.72 13.16
CA ASP A 129 0.26 9.56 12.65
C ASP A 129 1.46 8.69 12.22
N TYR A 130 1.45 8.25 10.96
CA TYR A 130 2.50 7.42 10.37
C TYR A 130 3.91 7.99 10.52
N SER A 131 4.07 9.31 10.69
CA SER A 131 5.38 9.93 10.86
C SER A 131 6.00 9.67 12.24
N LYS A 132 5.16 9.30 13.22
CA LYS A 132 5.57 9.08 14.62
C LYS A 132 5.62 7.62 15.05
N CYS A 133 5.05 6.70 14.27
CA CYS A 133 4.88 5.30 14.66
C CYS A 133 5.51 4.29 13.67
N CYS A 134 6.64 4.63 13.05
CA CYS A 134 7.23 3.81 11.99
C CYS A 134 7.71 2.44 12.50
N GLY A 135 8.46 2.40 13.61
CA GLY A 135 8.94 1.17 14.23
C GLY A 135 7.80 0.31 14.73
N SER A 136 6.79 0.93 15.33
CA SER A 136 5.57 0.27 15.78
C SER A 136 4.84 -0.44 14.64
N LEU A 137 4.64 0.25 13.52
CA LEU A 137 4.00 -0.35 12.33
C LEU A 137 4.85 -1.48 11.73
N GLN A 138 6.18 -1.36 11.75
CA GLN A 138 7.08 -2.44 11.32
C GLN A 138 6.96 -3.68 12.23
N ALA A 139 6.89 -3.48 13.55
CA ALA A 139 6.70 -4.55 14.52
C ALA A 139 5.35 -5.26 14.31
N LEU A 140 4.26 -4.51 14.05
CA LEU A 140 2.96 -5.07 13.71
C LEU A 140 2.97 -5.82 12.38
N ASN A 141 3.67 -5.30 11.36
CA ASN A 141 3.86 -5.98 10.09
C ASN A 141 4.58 -7.32 10.26
N ARG A 142 5.64 -7.36 11.08
CA ARG A 142 6.36 -8.58 11.41
C ARG A 142 5.47 -9.60 12.14
N ALA A 143 4.70 -9.15 13.12
CA ALA A 143 3.74 -10.01 13.80
C ALA A 143 2.75 -10.64 12.80
N ALA A 144 2.19 -9.84 11.89
CA ALA A 144 1.32 -10.34 10.84
C ALA A 144 2.04 -11.30 9.87
N SER A 145 3.30 -11.03 9.50
CA SER A 145 4.13 -11.94 8.70
C SER A 145 4.18 -13.33 9.32
N ILE A 146 4.46 -13.41 10.62
CA ILE A 146 4.55 -14.69 11.35
C ILE A 146 3.21 -15.43 11.34
N LEU A 147 2.09 -14.69 11.47
CA LEU A 147 0.75 -15.27 11.37
C LEU A 147 0.43 -15.78 9.96
N PHE A 148 0.86 -15.06 8.92
CA PHE A 148 0.75 -15.49 7.54
C PHE A 148 1.55 -16.78 7.29
N ASP A 149 2.84 -16.79 7.65
CA ASP A 149 3.75 -17.91 7.39
C ASP A 149 3.32 -19.18 8.11
N LYS A 150 2.85 -19.05 9.37
CA LYS A 150 2.38 -20.19 10.16
C LYS A 150 0.92 -20.57 9.89
N ASN A 151 0.20 -19.82 9.05
CA ASN A 151 -1.25 -19.95 8.89
C ASN A 151 -1.99 -20.05 10.24
N SER A 152 -1.62 -19.16 11.17
CA SER A 152 -2.12 -19.16 12.55
C SER A 152 -2.90 -17.88 12.85
N THR A 153 -3.78 -17.95 13.84
CA THR A 153 -4.51 -16.80 14.40
C THR A 153 -3.86 -16.23 15.66
N ILE A 154 -2.87 -16.94 16.20
CA ILE A 154 -2.22 -16.65 17.48
C ILE A 154 -0.72 -16.61 17.24
N LEU A 155 -0.06 -15.58 17.80
CA LEU A 155 1.39 -15.48 17.75
C LEU A 155 2.05 -16.57 18.61
N PRO A 156 3.26 -17.04 18.25
CA PRO A 156 3.84 -18.26 18.81
C PRO A 156 4.15 -18.18 20.31
N THR A 157 4.65 -17.04 20.79
CA THR A 157 5.04 -16.86 22.20
C THR A 157 4.07 -15.94 22.93
N GLU A 158 4.05 -16.03 24.26
CA GLU A 158 3.27 -15.11 25.09
C GLU A 158 3.88 -13.71 25.08
N GLU A 159 5.22 -13.58 25.08
CA GLU A 159 5.87 -12.27 25.03
C GLU A 159 5.50 -11.51 23.76
N MET A 160 5.49 -12.17 22.59
CA MET A 160 5.11 -11.52 21.33
C MET A 160 3.63 -11.08 21.33
N ARG A 161 2.74 -11.87 21.94
CA ARG A 161 1.31 -11.53 22.05
C ARG A 161 1.13 -10.29 22.91
N LYS A 162 1.71 -10.33 24.12
CA LYS A 162 1.66 -9.22 25.06
C LYS A 162 2.26 -7.95 24.47
N THR A 163 3.43 -8.05 23.84
CA THR A 163 4.10 -6.89 23.23
C THR A 163 3.25 -6.29 22.12
N ARG A 164 2.62 -7.12 21.27
CA ARG A 164 1.68 -6.62 20.26
C ARG A 164 0.47 -5.92 20.90
N GLU A 165 -0.10 -6.48 21.96
CA GLU A 165 -1.26 -5.91 22.66
C GLU A 165 -0.91 -4.57 23.32
N ASP A 166 0.23 -4.49 24.01
CA ASP A 166 0.74 -3.26 24.64
C ASP A 166 1.00 -2.18 23.57
N LEU A 167 1.63 -2.55 22.45
CA LEU A 167 1.89 -1.66 21.33
C LEU A 167 0.59 -1.11 20.72
N VAL A 168 -0.40 -1.98 20.48
CA VAL A 168 -1.72 -1.59 19.95
C VAL A 168 -2.44 -0.64 20.91
N ALA A 169 -2.36 -0.88 22.22
CA ALA A 169 -2.97 -0.01 23.23
C ALA A 169 -2.34 1.40 23.19
N LEU A 170 -1.01 1.48 23.18
CA LEU A 170 -0.29 2.77 23.12
C LEU A 170 -0.59 3.54 21.83
N LEU A 171 -0.66 2.86 20.69
CA LEU A 171 -1.01 3.49 19.40
C LEU A 171 -2.44 4.07 19.41
N ARG A 172 -3.40 3.36 20.00
CA ARG A 172 -4.79 3.85 20.15
C ARG A 172 -4.89 5.04 21.09
N GLU A 173 -4.05 5.10 22.12
CA GLU A 173 -3.96 6.23 23.05
C GLU A 173 -3.17 7.43 22.48
N GLY A 174 -2.55 7.28 21.30
CA GLY A 174 -1.70 8.30 20.69
C GLY A 174 -0.34 8.48 21.37
N LYS A 175 0.10 7.52 22.20
CA LYS A 175 1.37 7.53 22.91
C LYS A 175 2.50 6.96 22.05
N TYR A 176 2.82 7.68 20.98
CA TYR A 176 3.74 7.20 19.94
C TYR A 176 5.18 6.99 20.44
N GLU A 177 5.69 7.85 21.32
CA GLU A 177 7.06 7.72 21.83
C GLU A 177 7.26 6.41 22.61
N GLU A 178 6.33 6.10 23.52
CA GLU A 178 6.32 4.85 24.29
C GLU A 178 6.13 3.63 23.38
N ALA A 179 5.27 3.74 22.36
CA ALA A 179 5.06 2.68 21.39
C ALA A 179 6.34 2.35 20.61
N GLU A 180 7.08 3.38 20.15
CA GLU A 180 8.34 3.20 19.44
C GLU A 180 9.42 2.56 20.32
N GLU A 181 9.51 2.92 21.60
CA GLU A 181 10.45 2.31 22.55
C GLU A 181 10.20 0.79 22.67
N ILE A 182 8.94 0.38 22.85
CA ILE A 182 8.57 -1.03 22.96
C ILE A 182 8.77 -1.76 21.62
N SER A 183 8.51 -1.10 20.49
CA SER A 183 8.60 -1.73 19.15
C SER A 183 9.98 -2.33 18.84
N SER A 184 11.03 -1.77 19.43
CA SER A 184 12.42 -2.24 19.27
C SER A 184 12.62 -3.66 19.80
N THR A 185 11.91 -4.04 20.87
CA THR A 185 12.03 -5.37 21.51
C THR A 185 11.52 -6.50 20.62
N LEU A 186 10.48 -6.26 19.81
CA LEU A 186 9.96 -7.23 18.83
C LEU A 186 10.90 -7.47 17.64
N CYS A 187 11.91 -6.60 17.47
CA CYS A 187 12.81 -6.66 16.33
C CYS A 187 14.04 -7.57 16.52
N GLU A 188 14.45 -7.83 17.75
CA GLU A 188 15.77 -8.43 18.05
C GLU A 188 15.77 -9.98 18.11
N ASP A 189 14.61 -10.62 18.34
CA ASP A 189 14.55 -12.04 18.71
C ASP A 189 14.80 -13.09 17.60
N GLU A 190 14.90 -12.72 16.33
CA GLU A 190 15.26 -13.70 15.26
C GLU A 190 16.76 -13.74 14.93
N SER A 191 17.57 -12.81 15.45
CA SER A 191 19.01 -12.84 15.20
C SER A 191 19.75 -13.89 16.03
N SER A 192 19.14 -14.44 17.08
CA SER A 192 19.81 -15.34 18.04
C SER A 192 19.52 -16.83 17.82
N VAL A 193 18.64 -17.19 16.89
CA VAL A 193 18.22 -18.59 16.67
C VAL A 193 19.00 -19.26 15.52
N ALA A 194 19.79 -18.50 14.75
CA ALA A 194 20.51 -19.02 13.58
C ALA A 194 21.94 -19.58 13.88
N GLU A 195 22.36 -19.71 15.14
CA GLU A 195 23.70 -20.23 15.49
C GLU A 195 23.73 -21.67 16.03
N ASN A 196 22.63 -22.43 15.94
CA ASN A 196 22.60 -23.83 16.40
C ASN A 196 21.93 -24.79 15.40
N GLU A 197 22.43 -24.86 14.16
CA GLU A 197 22.27 -26.05 13.30
C GLU A 197 23.59 -26.42 12.59
#